data_AF-A0A6M0FL79-F1
#
_entry.id   AF-A0A6M0FL79-F1
#
_cell.length_a   1.000
_cell.length_b   1.000
_cell.length_c   1.000
_cell.angle_alpha   90.00
_cell.angle_beta   90.00
_cell.angle_gamma   90.00
#
_symmetry.space_group_name_H-M   'P 1'
#
loop_
_entity.id
_entity.type
_entity.pdbx_description
1 polymer ?
#
loop_
_entity_poly.entity_id
_entity_poly.type
_entity_poly.pdbx_seq_one_letter_code
_entity_poly.pdbx_strand_id
1 'polypeptide(L)'
;MTQILTKSNLDKHTKQSLYSATSPKSKPLQLWVKLRQRLLGISTAEATVARRGFKTNSPRIQQRLETIGKTFLQGYHAAISNTRLESLIPHLNTVEAEWRGFAYEGAGMGLALLDGLTPWKRNRLQQFLADAGGKHIYMVYVGMGWALARLPWGINRYLKDMGEKNQFPDPLVGWLALDGYGFHQGYFYWRQYVEGIAIPKKLSGYAYSAFDQGLGRSLWFVYGADINLITQAIQNFPPNRRADLWSGVGLACTYAGGVRKEVVQYLSTAAGTYLPQLCQGAAFAAKARLRAENLTNHTEMACQVLCGISAEVAAEITDKALENLPYNQRKPAYEIWRQRIQAHFAIEELIVNY
;
A
#
# COMPACT_ATOMS: atom_id res chain seq x y z
N MET A 1 -2.03 67.90 56.61
CA MET A 1 -2.97 69.00 56.31
C MET A 1 -3.89 68.53 55.19
N THR A 2 -5.19 68.39 55.52
CA THR A 2 -6.38 68.53 54.65
C THR A 2 -6.49 67.56 53.44
N GLN A 3 -7.21 66.43 53.51
CA GLN A 3 -8.68 66.24 53.30
C GLN A 3 -9.29 67.23 52.26
N ILE A 4 -10.10 66.86 51.25
CA ILE A 4 -11.49 66.36 51.33
C ILE A 4 -11.99 65.93 49.91
N LEU A 5 -12.59 64.72 49.83
CA LEU A 5 -13.82 64.23 49.15
C LEU A 5 -14.29 64.85 47.80
N THR A 6 -14.80 64.09 46.81
CA THR A 6 -16.11 63.38 46.85
C THR A 6 -16.35 62.36 45.69
N LYS A 7 -16.92 61.19 46.05
CA LYS A 7 -18.10 60.43 45.52
C LYS A 7 -18.26 60.20 43.99
N SER A 8 -18.79 59.12 43.41
CA SER A 8 -19.42 57.81 43.79
C SER A 8 -19.77 57.12 42.44
N ASN A 9 -19.64 55.82 42.20
CA ASN A 9 -20.68 54.77 42.34
C ASN A 9 -20.12 53.51 41.64
N LEU A 10 -19.98 52.39 42.36
CA LEU A 10 -20.87 51.23 42.39
C LEU A 10 -21.02 50.43 41.08
N ASP A 11 -20.73 49.13 41.25
CA ASP A 11 -21.24 47.96 40.54
C ASP A 11 -20.83 47.68 39.09
N LYS A 12 -20.01 46.63 38.93
CA LYS A 12 -20.28 45.50 38.01
C LYS A 12 -19.27 44.35 38.22
N HIS A 13 -19.50 43.56 39.25
CA HIS A 13 -19.21 42.12 39.17
C HIS A 13 -20.53 41.40 38.86
N THR A 14 -20.42 40.36 38.03
CA THR A 14 -21.42 39.30 37.77
C THR A 14 -22.40 39.54 36.60
N LYS A 15 -22.10 38.93 35.44
CA LYS A 15 -23.04 38.08 34.67
C LYS A 15 -22.35 37.42 33.46
N GLN A 16 -22.49 36.08 33.40
CA GLN A 16 -22.56 35.20 32.20
C GLN A 16 -21.29 35.11 31.33
N SER A 17 -20.50 34.02 31.33
CA SER A 17 -20.83 32.63 30.97
C SER A 17 -21.80 32.51 29.79
N LEU A 18 -21.27 31.97 28.68
CA LEU A 18 -21.90 31.49 27.42
C LEU A 18 -21.54 32.31 26.17
N TYR A 19 -20.34 32.06 25.61
CA TYR A 19 -20.11 32.18 24.16
C TYR A 19 -19.09 31.12 23.69
N SER A 20 -19.49 29.85 23.74
CA SER A 20 -18.96 28.82 22.83
C SER A 20 -19.62 29.05 21.47
N ALA A 21 -19.10 29.99 20.69
CA ALA A 21 -19.55 30.22 19.32
C ALA A 21 -18.99 29.12 18.41
N THR A 22 -19.75 28.04 18.22
CA THR A 22 -19.56 27.16 17.05
C THR A 22 -19.83 27.99 15.79
N SER A 23 -18.78 28.31 15.05
CA SER A 23 -18.86 29.02 13.76
C SER A 23 -19.85 28.34 12.81
N PRO A 24 -20.77 29.07 12.16
CA PRO A 24 -21.77 28.51 11.25
C PRO A 24 -21.18 27.80 10.01
N LYS A 25 -19.89 28.04 9.69
CA LYS A 25 -19.18 27.32 8.62
C LYS A 25 -18.81 25.86 8.98
N SER A 26 -18.86 25.48 10.26
CA SER A 26 -18.44 24.15 10.74
C SER A 26 -19.51 23.06 10.60
N LYS A 27 -20.80 23.41 10.76
CA LYS A 27 -21.94 22.47 10.69
C LYS A 27 -22.12 21.79 9.32
N PRO A 28 -22.10 22.51 8.18
CA PRO A 28 -22.25 21.85 6.87
C PRO A 28 -21.06 20.92 6.57
N LEU A 29 -19.84 21.34 6.92
CA LEU A 29 -18.63 20.52 6.73
C LEU A 29 -18.71 19.21 7.53
N GLN A 30 -19.17 19.26 8.78
CA GLN A 30 -19.37 18.08 9.63
C GLN A 30 -20.46 17.15 9.10
N LEU A 31 -21.56 17.69 8.56
CA LEU A 31 -22.63 16.88 7.95
C LEU A 31 -22.13 16.14 6.71
N TRP A 32 -21.34 16.80 5.86
CA TRP A 32 -20.72 16.18 4.68
C TRP A 32 -19.71 15.09 5.05
N VAL A 33 -18.93 15.28 6.11
CA VAL A 33 -18.01 14.24 6.62
C VAL A 33 -18.79 13.03 7.11
N LYS A 34 -19.85 13.23 7.91
CA LYS A 34 -20.70 12.13 8.40
C LYS A 34 -21.38 11.36 7.27
N LEU A 35 -21.91 12.07 6.27
CA LEU A 35 -22.51 11.45 5.09
C LEU A 35 -21.48 10.62 4.31
N ARG A 36 -20.27 11.16 4.13
CA ARG A 36 -19.19 10.46 3.42
C ARG A 36 -18.73 9.21 4.16
N GLN A 37 -18.57 9.28 5.48
CA GLN A 37 -18.25 8.12 6.31
C GLN A 37 -19.35 7.05 6.22
N ARG A 38 -20.62 7.45 6.18
CA ARG A 38 -21.75 6.52 6.05
C ARG A 38 -21.80 5.84 4.69
N LEU A 39 -21.51 6.57 3.61
CA LEU A 39 -21.59 6.04 2.23
C LEU A 39 -20.35 5.26 1.81
N LEU A 40 -19.16 5.69 2.24
CA LEU A 40 -17.87 5.12 1.82
C LEU A 40 -17.20 4.27 2.90
N GLY A 41 -17.73 4.24 4.12
CA GLY A 41 -17.17 3.46 5.21
C GLY A 41 -17.13 1.97 4.90
N ILE A 42 -15.98 1.35 5.15
CA ILE A 42 -15.79 -0.11 5.04
C ILE A 42 -15.76 -0.70 6.45
N SER A 43 -16.55 -1.75 6.69
CA SER A 43 -16.55 -2.44 7.98
C SER A 43 -15.20 -3.10 8.28
N THR A 44 -14.73 -3.03 9.52
CA THR A 44 -13.52 -3.74 9.96
C THR A 44 -13.65 -5.25 9.85
N ALA A 45 -14.87 -5.79 9.83
CA ALA A 45 -15.13 -7.20 9.58
C ALA A 45 -14.60 -7.66 8.20
N GLU A 46 -14.53 -6.75 7.21
CA GLU A 46 -14.01 -7.06 5.87
C GLU A 46 -12.51 -7.43 5.88
N ALA A 47 -11.79 -7.06 6.94
CA ALA A 47 -10.37 -7.42 7.13
C ALA A 47 -10.16 -8.77 7.84
N THR A 48 -11.23 -9.48 8.22
CA THR A 48 -11.11 -10.73 9.00
C THR A 48 -11.00 -11.96 8.10
N VAL A 49 -10.21 -12.94 8.53
CA VAL A 49 -10.04 -14.21 7.81
C VAL A 49 -11.39 -14.93 7.66
N ALA A 50 -12.20 -14.94 8.73
CA ALA A 50 -13.51 -15.58 8.75
C ALA A 50 -14.45 -14.98 7.69
N ARG A 51 -14.53 -13.64 7.60
CA ARG A 51 -15.38 -12.96 6.62
C ARG A 51 -14.92 -13.18 5.18
N ARG A 52 -13.60 -13.27 4.95
CA ARG A 52 -13.03 -13.49 3.61
C ARG A 52 -13.01 -14.96 3.18
N GLY A 53 -13.15 -15.88 4.13
CA GLY A 53 -12.99 -17.32 3.90
C GLY A 53 -11.56 -17.68 3.51
N PHE A 54 -10.57 -16.97 4.06
CA PHE A 54 -9.15 -17.28 3.84
C PHE A 54 -8.74 -18.54 4.61
N LYS A 55 -7.69 -19.19 4.12
CA LYS A 55 -7.13 -20.41 4.72
C LYS A 55 -5.98 -19.98 5.63
N THR A 56 -6.11 -20.21 6.94
CA THR A 56 -5.01 -20.00 7.90
C THR A 56 -5.05 -21.12 8.94
N ASN A 57 -3.87 -21.64 9.28
CA ASN A 57 -3.67 -22.72 10.25
C ASN A 57 -2.96 -22.22 11.53
N SER A 58 -2.68 -20.92 11.62
CA SER A 58 -1.92 -20.33 12.74
C SER A 58 -2.64 -19.10 13.29
N PRO A 59 -3.14 -19.12 14.54
CA PRO A 59 -3.77 -17.97 15.17
C PRO A 59 -2.88 -16.73 15.19
N ARG A 60 -1.56 -16.91 15.34
CA ARG A 60 -0.57 -15.81 15.33
C ARG A 60 -0.48 -15.14 13.96
N ILE A 61 -0.43 -15.94 12.88
CA ILE A 61 -0.38 -15.40 11.52
C ILE A 61 -1.70 -14.71 11.19
N GLN A 62 -2.83 -15.35 11.54
CA GLN A 62 -4.15 -14.74 11.39
C GLN A 62 -4.21 -13.37 12.07
N GLN A 63 -3.86 -13.29 13.36
CA GLN A 63 -3.91 -12.04 14.11
C GLN A 63 -3.09 -10.95 13.43
N ARG A 64 -1.88 -11.27 12.96
CA ARG A 64 -1.02 -10.31 12.26
C ARG A 64 -1.64 -9.82 10.95
N LEU A 65 -2.12 -10.73 10.10
CA LEU A 65 -2.74 -10.38 8.83
C LEU A 65 -4.03 -9.55 9.01
N GLU A 66 -4.82 -9.87 10.04
CA GLU A 66 -5.99 -9.06 10.40
C GLU A 66 -5.60 -7.68 10.94
N THR A 67 -4.53 -7.57 11.73
CA THR A 67 -4.00 -6.28 12.19
C THR A 67 -3.58 -5.42 11.00
N ILE A 68 -2.89 -5.99 10.01
CA ILE A 68 -2.54 -5.29 8.77
C ILE A 68 -3.78 -4.74 8.08
N GLY A 69 -4.81 -5.57 7.88
CA GLY A 69 -6.06 -5.14 7.25
C GLY A 69 -6.81 -4.07 8.07
N LYS A 70 -6.82 -4.18 9.40
CA LYS A 70 -7.43 -3.17 10.29
C LYS A 70 -6.68 -1.84 10.23
N THR A 71 -5.34 -1.85 10.19
CA THR A 71 -4.52 -0.64 10.05
C THR A 71 -4.73 0.02 8.68
N PHE A 72 -4.82 -0.77 7.61
CA PHE A 72 -5.22 -0.26 6.30
C PHE A 72 -6.58 0.47 6.37
N LEU A 73 -7.58 -0.15 6.99
CA LEU A 73 -8.90 0.46 7.15
C LEU A 73 -8.88 1.72 8.03
N GLN A 74 -8.05 1.75 9.08
CA GLN A 74 -7.84 2.95 9.90
C GLN A 74 -7.36 4.13 9.04
N GLY A 75 -6.34 3.91 8.19
CA GLY A 75 -5.84 4.93 7.29
C GLY A 75 -6.86 5.38 6.24
N TYR A 76 -7.60 4.42 5.67
CA TYR A 76 -8.70 4.70 4.74
C TYR A 76 -9.79 5.55 5.37
N HIS A 77 -10.27 5.16 6.56
CA HIS A 77 -11.28 5.91 7.30
C HIS A 77 -10.79 7.29 7.67
N ALA A 78 -9.52 7.43 8.09
CA ALA A 78 -8.92 8.73 8.36
C ALA A 78 -8.95 9.64 7.11
N ALA A 79 -8.57 9.11 5.94
CA ALA A 79 -8.56 9.89 4.70
C ALA A 79 -9.96 10.34 4.24
N ILE A 80 -10.97 9.47 4.32
CA ILE A 80 -12.34 9.89 3.95
C ILE A 80 -12.93 10.86 4.99
N SER A 81 -12.53 10.76 6.26
CA SER A 81 -13.07 11.60 7.33
C SER A 81 -12.46 13.01 7.35
N ASN A 82 -11.20 13.15 6.92
CA ASN A 82 -10.51 14.43 6.94
C ASN A 82 -10.69 15.20 5.62
N THR A 83 -10.87 16.52 5.72
CA THR A 83 -11.03 17.41 4.55
C THR A 83 -9.74 18.12 4.16
N ARG A 84 -8.70 18.01 4.99
CA ARG A 84 -7.43 18.73 4.97
C ARG A 84 -6.27 17.78 5.28
N LEU A 85 -5.16 17.90 4.56
CA LEU A 85 -3.99 17.03 4.72
C LEU A 85 -3.29 17.27 6.07
N GLU A 86 -3.32 18.52 6.54
CA GLU A 86 -2.76 18.97 7.82
C GLU A 86 -3.40 18.24 9.02
N SER A 87 -4.63 17.75 8.86
CA SER A 87 -5.32 16.95 9.89
C SER A 87 -5.15 15.44 9.68
N LEU A 88 -4.94 14.99 8.43
CA LEU A 88 -4.74 13.58 8.10
C LEU A 88 -3.37 13.07 8.55
N ILE A 89 -2.30 13.81 8.26
CA ILE A 89 -0.91 13.37 8.47
C ILE A 89 -0.62 13.08 9.95
N PRO A 90 -0.96 13.97 10.92
CA PRO A 90 -0.76 13.67 12.33
C PRO A 90 -1.51 12.41 12.77
N HIS A 91 -2.71 12.17 12.24
CA HIS A 91 -3.49 10.98 12.55
C HIS A 91 -2.81 9.71 12.05
N LEU A 92 -2.31 9.69 10.81
CA LEU A 92 -1.56 8.54 10.27
C LEU A 92 -0.27 8.29 11.05
N ASN A 93 0.39 9.34 11.54
CA ASN A 93 1.64 9.23 12.28
C ASN A 93 1.46 8.72 13.73
N THR A 94 0.23 8.65 14.25
CA THR A 94 -0.07 7.95 15.52
C THR A 94 0.08 6.42 15.40
N VAL A 95 0.03 5.89 14.17
CA VAL A 95 0.25 4.47 13.91
C VAL A 95 1.73 4.14 14.13
N GLU A 96 1.99 3.04 14.85
CA GLU A 96 3.35 2.55 15.10
C GLU A 96 4.12 2.36 13.78
N ALA A 97 5.44 2.57 13.82
CA ALA A 97 6.28 2.62 12.63
C ALA A 97 6.12 1.37 11.74
N GLU A 98 6.06 0.17 12.35
CA GLU A 98 5.87 -1.10 11.65
C GLU A 98 4.57 -1.13 10.82
N TRP A 99 3.49 -0.53 11.31
CA TRP A 99 2.17 -0.59 10.67
C TRP A 99 1.86 0.62 9.80
N ARG A 100 2.62 1.71 9.97
CA ARG A 100 2.34 3.01 9.34
C ARG A 100 2.22 2.95 7.82
N GLY A 101 3.03 2.13 7.16
CA GLY A 101 2.94 1.94 5.71
C GLY A 101 1.56 1.48 5.23
N PHE A 102 0.92 0.57 5.97
CA PHE A 102 -0.44 0.11 5.67
C PHE A 102 -1.50 1.21 5.89
N ALA A 103 -1.32 2.05 6.91
CA ALA A 103 -2.20 3.20 7.12
C ALA A 103 -2.07 4.22 5.97
N TYR A 104 -0.86 4.46 5.46
CA TYR A 104 -0.63 5.30 4.28
C TYR A 104 -1.18 4.68 2.99
N GLU A 105 -1.13 3.35 2.85
CA GLU A 105 -1.80 2.63 1.76
C GLU A 105 -3.31 2.87 1.79
N GLY A 106 -3.96 2.68 2.94
CA GLY A 106 -5.38 2.96 3.12
C GLY A 106 -5.73 4.43 2.86
N ALA A 107 -4.89 5.36 3.32
CA ALA A 107 -5.07 6.77 3.06
C ALA A 107 -4.98 7.09 1.55
N GLY A 108 -4.02 6.48 0.84
CA GLY A 108 -3.90 6.56 -0.61
C GLY A 108 -5.17 6.11 -1.32
N MET A 109 -5.74 4.97 -0.90
CA MET A 109 -7.04 4.51 -1.40
C MET A 109 -8.14 5.54 -1.16
N GLY A 110 -8.25 6.06 0.06
CA GLY A 110 -9.28 7.02 0.44
C GLY A 110 -9.21 8.28 -0.41
N LEU A 111 -8.04 8.89 -0.54
CA LEU A 111 -7.84 10.12 -1.32
C LEU A 111 -8.09 9.88 -2.82
N ALA A 112 -7.58 8.78 -3.38
CA ALA A 112 -7.81 8.40 -4.77
C ALA A 112 -9.30 8.23 -5.08
N LEU A 113 -10.04 7.57 -4.17
CA LEU A 113 -11.48 7.38 -4.29
C LEU A 113 -12.22 8.72 -4.29
N LEU A 114 -11.84 9.66 -3.41
CA LEU A 114 -12.43 10.99 -3.37
C LEU A 114 -12.15 11.82 -4.63
N ASP A 115 -10.93 11.76 -5.16
CA ASP A 115 -10.59 12.44 -6.41
C ASP A 115 -11.38 11.85 -7.60
N GLY A 116 -11.64 10.54 -7.59
CA GLY A 116 -12.50 9.86 -8.57
C GLY A 116 -13.98 10.24 -8.47
N LEU A 117 -14.51 10.43 -7.26
CA LEU A 117 -15.93 10.74 -7.00
C LEU A 117 -16.26 12.24 -6.98
N THR A 118 -15.27 13.12 -6.76
CA THR A 118 -15.48 14.57 -6.68
C THR A 118 -14.73 15.31 -7.79
N PRO A 119 -15.26 15.36 -9.02
CA PRO A 119 -14.50 15.78 -10.19
C PRO A 119 -14.05 17.25 -10.20
N TRP A 120 -14.65 18.09 -9.35
CA TRP A 120 -14.27 19.49 -9.10
C TRP A 120 -13.04 19.67 -8.21
N LYS A 121 -12.56 18.62 -7.53
CA LYS A 121 -11.32 18.63 -6.75
C LYS A 121 -10.62 17.28 -6.93
N ARG A 122 -9.59 17.22 -7.77
CA ARG A 122 -8.95 15.97 -8.24
C ARG A 122 -7.47 15.82 -7.86
N ASN A 123 -6.97 16.68 -6.98
CA ASN A 123 -5.56 16.77 -6.67
C ASN A 123 -5.21 16.39 -5.23
N ARG A 124 -6.11 15.74 -4.47
CA ARG A 124 -5.83 15.40 -3.07
C ARG A 124 -4.72 14.37 -2.95
N LEU A 125 -4.78 13.32 -3.77
CA LEU A 125 -3.76 12.27 -3.78
C LEU A 125 -2.41 12.84 -4.25
N GLN A 126 -2.43 13.67 -5.29
CA GLN A 126 -1.21 14.33 -5.79
C GLN A 126 -0.59 15.26 -4.76
N GLN A 127 -1.39 16.09 -4.06
CA GLN A 127 -0.92 16.93 -2.97
C GLN A 127 -0.37 16.11 -1.80
N PHE A 128 -1.01 14.99 -1.47
CA PHE A 128 -0.53 14.09 -0.43
C PHE A 128 0.82 13.46 -0.78
N LEU A 129 0.99 13.02 -2.03
CA LEU A 129 2.25 12.48 -2.55
C LEU A 129 3.38 13.51 -2.59
N ALA A 130 3.06 14.79 -2.84
CA ALA A 130 4.02 15.88 -2.85
C ALA A 130 4.52 16.28 -1.45
N ASP A 131 3.89 15.79 -0.39
CA ASP A 131 4.22 16.07 1.01
C ASP A 131 4.47 14.76 1.78
N ALA A 132 3.79 14.51 2.91
CA ALA A 132 4.05 13.37 3.78
C ALA A 132 3.85 11.99 3.11
N GLY A 133 3.01 11.90 2.08
CA GLY A 133 2.84 10.68 1.29
C GLY A 133 4.09 10.29 0.49
N GLY A 134 5.04 11.21 0.27
CA GLY A 134 6.25 10.96 -0.52
C GLY A 134 7.22 9.95 0.10
N LYS A 135 7.29 9.86 1.44
CA LYS A 135 8.06 8.81 2.16
C LYS A 135 7.42 7.43 1.99
N HIS A 136 6.10 7.40 1.79
CA HIS A 136 5.30 6.18 1.60
C HIS A 136 4.81 6.01 0.15
N ILE A 137 5.48 6.63 -0.84
CA ILE A 137 5.01 6.71 -2.23
C ILE A 137 4.56 5.36 -2.80
N TYR A 138 5.33 4.30 -2.55
CA TYR A 138 5.01 2.95 -3.02
C TYR A 138 3.67 2.46 -2.45
N MET A 139 3.47 2.61 -1.15
CA MET A 139 2.22 2.23 -0.48
C MET A 139 1.05 3.08 -0.94
N VAL A 140 1.26 4.39 -1.17
CA VAL A 140 0.20 5.28 -1.63
C VAL A 140 -0.28 4.92 -3.04
N TYR A 141 0.63 4.58 -3.96
CA TYR A 141 0.25 4.06 -5.29
C TYR A 141 -0.45 2.71 -5.21
N VAL A 142 0.00 1.79 -4.35
CA VAL A 142 -0.73 0.54 -4.10
C VAL A 142 -2.16 0.82 -3.63
N GLY A 143 -2.33 1.75 -2.67
CA GLY A 143 -3.64 2.21 -2.21
C GLY A 143 -4.51 2.80 -3.33
N MET A 144 -3.92 3.58 -4.23
CA MET A 144 -4.62 4.08 -5.42
C MET A 144 -5.20 2.95 -6.27
N GLY A 145 -4.49 1.82 -6.39
CA GLY A 145 -4.97 0.62 -7.07
C GLY A 145 -6.27 0.04 -6.50
N TRP A 146 -6.43 0.08 -5.18
CA TRP A 146 -7.68 -0.32 -4.52
C TRP A 146 -8.86 0.60 -4.88
N ALA A 147 -8.61 1.88 -5.13
CA ALA A 147 -9.64 2.79 -5.61
C ALA A 147 -9.98 2.53 -7.09
N LEU A 148 -8.98 2.26 -7.93
CA LEU A 148 -9.20 1.88 -9.34
C LEU A 148 -10.06 0.61 -9.47
N ALA A 149 -9.87 -0.36 -8.58
CA ALA A 149 -10.68 -1.57 -8.53
C ALA A 149 -12.17 -1.33 -8.20
N ARG A 150 -12.49 -0.20 -7.57
CA ARG A 150 -13.86 0.18 -7.17
C ARG A 150 -14.51 1.20 -8.10
N LEU A 151 -13.75 1.81 -9.00
CA LEU A 151 -14.23 2.84 -9.92
C LEU A 151 -14.28 2.27 -11.35
N PRO A 152 -15.47 1.98 -11.91
CA PRO A 152 -15.58 1.27 -13.20
C PRO A 152 -14.98 2.04 -14.38
N TRP A 153 -14.85 3.37 -14.29
CA TRP A 153 -14.20 4.23 -15.29
C TRP A 153 -12.71 4.54 -14.99
N GLY A 154 -12.22 4.21 -13.79
CA GLY A 154 -10.91 4.65 -13.31
C GLY A 154 -9.75 4.05 -14.10
N ILE A 155 -9.80 2.75 -14.38
CA ILE A 155 -8.65 2.03 -14.97
C ILE A 155 -8.29 2.49 -16.38
N ASN A 156 -9.29 2.68 -17.26
CA ASN A 156 -9.03 3.08 -18.65
C ASN A 156 -8.42 4.48 -18.71
N ARG A 157 -8.91 5.39 -17.87
CA ARG A 157 -8.36 6.73 -17.75
C ARG A 157 -6.94 6.69 -17.19
N TYR A 158 -6.72 5.92 -16.12
CA TYR A 158 -5.42 5.76 -15.50
C TYR A 158 -4.36 5.29 -16.51
N LEU A 159 -4.67 4.23 -17.27
CA LEU A 159 -3.75 3.69 -18.27
C LEU A 159 -3.51 4.65 -19.45
N LYS A 160 -4.47 5.51 -19.78
CA LYS A 160 -4.29 6.57 -20.79
C LYS A 160 -3.34 7.66 -20.31
N ASP A 161 -3.41 8.00 -19.01
CA ASP A 161 -2.61 9.05 -18.40
C ASP A 161 -1.18 8.54 -18.01
N MET A 162 -0.94 7.22 -18.02
CA MET A 162 0.37 6.60 -17.81
C MET A 162 1.25 6.71 -19.06
N GLY A 163 2.28 7.56 -19.06
CA GLY A 163 3.28 7.52 -20.15
C GLY A 163 4.20 8.73 -20.30
N GLU A 164 3.83 9.91 -19.80
CA GLU A 164 4.67 11.10 -19.95
C GLU A 164 5.53 11.37 -18.71
N LYS A 165 6.83 11.64 -18.91
CA LYS A 165 7.75 12.01 -17.84
C LYS A 165 7.28 13.31 -17.16
N ASN A 166 7.35 13.36 -15.83
CA ASN A 166 6.91 14.49 -14.99
C ASN A 166 5.38 14.73 -14.97
N GLN A 167 4.57 13.76 -15.41
CA GLN A 167 3.12 13.80 -15.24
C GLN A 167 2.68 12.89 -14.10
N PHE A 168 1.50 13.17 -13.56
CA PHE A 168 0.79 12.26 -12.68
C PHE A 168 -0.16 11.42 -13.53
N PRO A 169 -0.16 10.08 -13.42
CA PRO A 169 0.64 9.26 -12.49
C PRO A 169 2.12 9.17 -12.85
N ASP A 170 2.98 8.97 -11.85
CA ASP A 170 4.43 8.80 -12.05
C ASP A 170 4.71 7.62 -13.02
N PRO A 171 5.51 7.81 -14.08
CA PRO A 171 5.67 6.81 -15.14
C PRO A 171 6.44 5.55 -14.70
N LEU A 172 7.17 5.61 -13.58
CA LEU A 172 7.87 4.48 -13.00
C LEU A 172 7.02 3.80 -11.94
N VAL A 173 6.69 4.50 -10.86
CA VAL A 173 6.02 3.88 -9.71
C VAL A 173 4.49 3.84 -9.84
N GLY A 174 3.92 4.50 -10.86
CA GLY A 174 2.50 4.41 -11.19
C GLY A 174 2.05 3.00 -11.56
N TRP A 175 2.94 2.12 -12.00
CA TRP A 175 2.60 0.70 -12.19
C TRP A 175 2.20 0.00 -10.90
N LEU A 176 2.58 0.52 -9.73
CA LEU A 176 2.15 -0.02 -8.43
C LEU A 176 0.65 0.14 -8.18
N ALA A 177 -0.05 1.04 -8.89
CA ALA A 177 -1.51 1.07 -8.83
C ALA A 177 -2.14 -0.16 -9.50
N LEU A 178 -1.50 -0.73 -10.52
CA LEU A 178 -1.96 -1.99 -11.15
C LEU A 178 -1.67 -3.18 -10.24
N ASP A 179 -0.53 -3.16 -9.55
CA ASP A 179 -0.22 -4.11 -8.47
C ASP A 179 -1.24 -3.98 -7.32
N GLY A 180 -1.58 -2.77 -6.87
CA GLY A 180 -2.64 -2.59 -5.87
C GLY A 180 -4.01 -3.07 -6.33
N TYR A 181 -4.33 -2.93 -7.62
CA TYR A 181 -5.55 -3.49 -8.21
C TYR A 181 -5.50 -5.02 -8.23
N GLY A 182 -4.37 -5.62 -8.62
CA GLY A 182 -4.14 -7.06 -8.52
C GLY A 182 -4.36 -7.61 -7.12
N PHE A 183 -3.77 -6.94 -6.13
CA PHE A 183 -3.95 -7.30 -4.72
C PHE A 183 -5.42 -7.24 -4.32
N HIS A 184 -6.13 -6.17 -4.69
CA HIS A 184 -7.55 -6.04 -4.38
C HIS A 184 -8.37 -7.19 -4.98
N GLN A 185 -8.16 -7.53 -6.25
CA GLN A 185 -8.90 -8.63 -6.89
C GLN A 185 -8.59 -9.97 -6.25
N GLY A 186 -7.32 -10.22 -5.93
CA GLY A 186 -6.93 -11.37 -5.13
C GLY A 186 -7.61 -11.38 -3.76
N TYR A 187 -7.53 -10.30 -3.00
CA TYR A 187 -8.07 -10.25 -1.64
C TYR A 187 -9.60 -10.43 -1.56
N PHE A 188 -10.37 -9.77 -2.41
CA PHE A 188 -11.84 -9.81 -2.35
C PHE A 188 -12.47 -10.91 -3.21
N TYR A 189 -11.80 -11.30 -4.30
CA TYR A 189 -12.34 -12.18 -5.32
C TYR A 189 -11.37 -13.32 -5.67
N TRP A 190 -10.61 -13.82 -4.68
CA TRP A 190 -9.60 -14.87 -4.87
C TRP A 190 -10.14 -16.12 -5.58
N ARG A 191 -11.39 -16.54 -5.32
CA ARG A 191 -11.99 -17.68 -6.04
C ARG A 191 -12.07 -17.43 -7.55
N GLN A 192 -12.29 -16.20 -7.98
CA GLN A 192 -12.34 -15.84 -9.40
C GLN A 192 -10.94 -15.66 -10.00
N TYR A 193 -10.04 -14.94 -9.32
CA TYR A 193 -8.76 -14.53 -9.91
C TYR A 193 -7.59 -15.46 -9.58
N VAL A 194 -7.64 -16.14 -8.42
CA VAL A 194 -6.64 -17.14 -8.01
C VAL A 194 -7.06 -18.53 -8.45
N GLU A 195 -8.23 -19.02 -8.03
CA GLU A 195 -8.69 -20.37 -8.39
C GLU A 195 -9.21 -20.42 -9.84
N GLY A 196 -9.99 -19.42 -10.24
CA GLY A 196 -10.49 -19.29 -11.62
C GLY A 196 -9.50 -18.68 -12.60
N ILE A 197 -8.31 -18.24 -12.14
CA ILE A 197 -7.19 -17.73 -12.97
C ILE A 197 -7.63 -16.56 -13.89
N ALA A 198 -8.72 -15.86 -13.53
CA ALA A 198 -9.31 -14.82 -14.37
C ALA A 198 -8.33 -13.65 -14.61
N ILE A 199 -8.57 -12.94 -15.71
CA ILE A 199 -7.86 -11.72 -16.08
C ILE A 199 -8.90 -10.60 -16.28
N PRO A 200 -8.71 -9.40 -15.70
CA PRO A 200 -9.63 -8.30 -15.94
C PRO A 200 -9.62 -7.87 -17.41
N LYS A 201 -10.80 -7.86 -18.06
CA LYS A 201 -10.98 -7.58 -19.51
C LYS A 201 -10.39 -6.25 -20.00
N LYS A 202 -10.21 -5.27 -19.10
CA LYS A 202 -9.73 -3.91 -19.43
C LYS A 202 -8.21 -3.78 -19.39
N LEU A 203 -7.48 -4.79 -18.93
CA LEU A 203 -6.03 -4.77 -18.89
C LEU A 203 -5.48 -5.35 -20.20
N SER A 204 -4.30 -4.88 -20.60
CA SER A 204 -3.60 -5.38 -21.78
C SER A 204 -2.09 -5.09 -21.66
N GLY A 205 -1.29 -5.80 -22.45
CA GLY A 205 0.16 -5.63 -22.47
C GLY A 205 0.78 -5.79 -21.08
N TYR A 206 1.63 -4.86 -20.69
CA TYR A 206 2.33 -4.91 -19.41
C TYR A 206 1.41 -4.76 -18.18
N ALA A 207 0.20 -4.22 -18.33
CA ALA A 207 -0.73 -4.08 -17.21
C ALA A 207 -1.14 -5.44 -16.62
N TYR A 208 -1.06 -6.53 -17.39
CA TYR A 208 -1.26 -7.89 -16.88
C TYR A 208 -0.15 -8.30 -15.90
N SER A 209 1.11 -8.05 -16.24
CA SER A 209 2.24 -8.37 -15.37
C SER A 209 2.19 -7.57 -14.07
N ALA A 210 1.91 -6.27 -14.14
CA ALA A 210 1.76 -5.44 -12.94
C ALA A 210 0.58 -5.91 -12.07
N PHE A 211 -0.53 -6.33 -12.67
CA PHE A 211 -1.66 -6.93 -11.95
C PHE A 211 -1.26 -8.25 -11.25
N ASP A 212 -0.51 -9.12 -11.92
CA ASP A 212 -0.09 -10.41 -11.34
C ASP A 212 0.89 -10.26 -10.18
N GLN A 213 1.72 -9.22 -10.15
CA GLN A 213 2.54 -8.88 -8.99
C GLN A 213 1.66 -8.66 -7.75
N GLY A 214 0.58 -7.90 -7.92
CA GLY A 214 -0.43 -7.67 -6.90
C GLY A 214 -1.17 -8.93 -6.48
N LEU A 215 -1.58 -9.72 -7.47
CA LEU A 215 -2.25 -10.99 -7.24
C LEU A 215 -1.36 -11.94 -6.43
N GLY A 216 -0.06 -12.00 -6.74
CA GLY A 216 0.94 -12.75 -6.00
C GLY A 216 1.04 -12.32 -4.54
N ARG A 217 1.08 -11.01 -4.28
CA ARG A 217 1.07 -10.47 -2.90
C ARG A 217 -0.17 -10.93 -2.12
N SER A 218 -1.33 -11.01 -2.78
CA SER A 218 -2.58 -11.43 -2.13
C SER A 218 -2.55 -12.88 -1.65
N LEU A 219 -1.75 -13.76 -2.28
CA LEU A 219 -1.67 -15.18 -1.92
C LEU A 219 -1.17 -15.37 -0.49
N TRP A 220 -0.29 -14.49 -0.01
CA TRP A 220 0.19 -14.49 1.37
C TRP A 220 -0.94 -14.31 2.38
N PHE A 221 -1.97 -13.53 2.02
CA PHE A 221 -3.13 -13.27 2.86
C PHE A 221 -4.18 -14.37 2.70
N VAL A 222 -4.49 -14.75 1.46
CA VAL A 222 -5.51 -15.75 1.12
C VAL A 222 -5.18 -17.12 1.70
N TYR A 223 -3.90 -17.49 1.69
CA TYR A 223 -3.41 -18.78 2.21
C TYR A 223 -2.66 -18.64 3.54
N GLY A 224 -2.76 -17.50 4.22
CA GLY A 224 -2.27 -17.35 5.58
C GLY A 224 -0.78 -17.67 5.74
N ALA A 225 0.04 -17.25 4.77
CA ALA A 225 1.47 -17.54 4.67
C ALA A 225 1.85 -19.04 4.65
N ASP A 226 0.92 -19.92 4.26
CA ASP A 226 1.19 -21.33 4.04
C ASP A 226 1.89 -21.54 2.69
N ILE A 227 3.18 -21.88 2.73
CA ILE A 227 4.03 -22.00 1.55
C ILE A 227 3.55 -23.11 0.61
N ASN A 228 3.02 -24.22 1.15
CA ASN A 228 2.52 -25.31 0.32
C ASN A 228 1.32 -24.87 -0.51
N LEU A 229 0.36 -24.21 0.14
CA LEU A 229 -0.84 -23.72 -0.54
C LEU A 229 -0.50 -22.62 -1.57
N ILE A 230 0.43 -21.72 -1.24
CA ILE A 230 0.90 -20.67 -2.16
C ILE A 230 1.57 -21.31 -3.38
N THR A 231 2.49 -22.25 -3.19
CA THR A 231 3.18 -22.92 -4.29
C THR A 231 2.21 -23.70 -5.18
N GLN A 232 1.28 -24.46 -4.60
CA GLN A 232 0.25 -25.18 -5.35
C GLN A 232 -0.63 -24.23 -6.16
N ALA A 233 -1.02 -23.09 -5.59
CA ALA A 233 -1.81 -22.09 -6.30
C ALA A 233 -1.03 -21.53 -7.49
N ILE A 234 0.24 -21.16 -7.33
CA ILE A 234 1.07 -20.62 -8.42
C ILE A 234 1.31 -21.67 -9.52
N GLN A 235 1.48 -22.94 -9.17
CA GLN A 235 1.67 -24.03 -10.14
C GLN A 235 0.48 -24.19 -11.10
N ASN A 236 -0.74 -23.82 -10.68
CA ASN A 236 -1.92 -23.87 -11.54
C ASN A 236 -1.94 -22.75 -12.60
N PHE A 237 -1.18 -21.66 -12.39
CA PHE A 237 -1.11 -20.59 -13.38
C PHE A 237 -0.27 -21.00 -14.60
N PRO A 238 -0.56 -20.45 -15.79
CA PRO A 238 0.31 -20.54 -16.95
C PRO A 238 1.74 -20.07 -16.65
N PRO A 239 2.80 -20.72 -17.18
CA PRO A 239 4.19 -20.40 -16.85
C PRO A 239 4.56 -18.91 -17.02
N ASN A 240 3.98 -18.23 -18.00
CA ASN A 240 4.23 -16.81 -18.29
C ASN A 240 3.68 -15.84 -17.23
N ARG A 241 2.84 -16.29 -16.28
CA ARG A 241 2.31 -15.48 -15.17
C ARG A 241 3.01 -15.75 -13.83
N ARG A 242 3.70 -16.89 -13.70
CA ARG A 242 4.27 -17.35 -12.43
C ARG A 242 5.36 -16.43 -11.88
N ALA A 243 6.19 -15.88 -12.77
CA ALA A 243 7.28 -14.96 -12.41
C ALA A 243 6.77 -13.72 -11.66
N ASP A 244 5.69 -13.11 -12.14
CA ASP A 244 5.07 -11.94 -11.50
C ASP A 244 4.44 -12.32 -10.15
N LEU A 245 3.75 -13.46 -10.08
CA LEU A 245 3.20 -13.98 -8.81
C LEU A 245 4.27 -14.20 -7.75
N TRP A 246 5.40 -14.82 -8.12
CA TRP A 246 6.53 -15.05 -7.20
C TRP A 246 7.15 -13.75 -6.72
N SER A 247 7.27 -12.72 -7.57
CA SER A 247 7.71 -11.40 -7.12
C SER A 247 6.75 -10.76 -6.12
N GLY A 248 5.45 -10.96 -6.30
CA GLY A 248 4.44 -10.55 -5.33
C GLY A 248 4.58 -11.28 -4.00
N VAL A 249 4.74 -12.60 -4.02
CA VAL A 249 4.94 -13.39 -2.79
C VAL A 249 6.19 -12.95 -2.03
N GLY A 250 7.30 -12.69 -2.72
CA GLY A 250 8.54 -12.21 -2.10
C GLY A 250 8.37 -10.87 -1.40
N LEU A 251 7.63 -9.95 -2.03
CA LEU A 251 7.29 -8.66 -1.43
C LEU A 251 6.39 -8.83 -0.21
N ALA A 252 5.33 -9.65 -0.29
CA ALA A 252 4.43 -9.87 0.83
C ALA A 252 5.12 -10.55 2.01
N CYS A 253 5.92 -11.59 1.76
CA CYS A 253 6.74 -12.26 2.78
C CYS A 253 7.64 -11.26 3.52
N THR A 254 8.27 -10.35 2.79
CA THR A 254 9.27 -9.42 3.35
C THR A 254 8.65 -8.18 4.01
N TYR A 255 7.56 -7.65 3.46
CA TYR A 255 6.90 -6.44 3.96
C TYR A 255 5.88 -6.72 5.05
N ALA A 256 4.99 -7.71 4.81
CA ALA A 256 3.95 -8.11 5.75
C ALA A 256 4.50 -9.07 6.81
N GLY A 257 5.40 -9.98 6.45
CA GLY A 257 6.03 -10.90 7.39
C GLY A 257 5.04 -11.85 8.04
N GLY A 258 5.33 -12.23 9.28
CA GLY A 258 4.48 -13.08 10.11
C GLY A 258 4.92 -14.52 10.25
N VAL A 259 5.99 -14.91 9.55
CA VAL A 259 6.57 -16.25 9.60
C VAL A 259 7.98 -16.22 10.19
N ARG A 260 8.47 -17.39 10.61
CA ARG A 260 9.84 -17.55 11.13
C ARG A 260 10.84 -17.78 10.00
N LYS A 261 12.12 -17.67 10.32
CA LYS A 261 13.25 -17.86 9.40
C LYS A 261 13.15 -19.16 8.61
N GLU A 262 12.83 -20.27 9.28
CA GLU A 262 12.70 -21.60 8.64
C GLU A 262 11.64 -21.63 7.54
N VAL A 263 10.54 -20.89 7.70
CA VAL A 263 9.46 -20.81 6.71
C VAL A 263 9.91 -19.98 5.51
N VAL A 264 10.69 -18.92 5.73
CA VAL A 264 11.26 -18.10 4.65
C VAL A 264 12.32 -18.90 3.88
N GLN A 265 13.11 -19.74 4.56
CA GLN A 265 14.03 -20.68 3.90
C GLN A 265 13.26 -21.67 3.02
N TYR A 266 12.17 -22.23 3.53
CA TYR A 266 11.32 -23.12 2.74
C TYR A 266 10.69 -22.41 1.52
N LEU A 267 10.26 -21.16 1.67
CA LEU A 267 9.77 -20.33 0.57
C LEU A 267 10.85 -20.13 -0.51
N SER A 268 12.10 -19.87 -0.11
CA SER A 268 13.24 -19.73 -1.02
C SER A 268 13.43 -20.99 -1.87
N THR A 269 13.48 -22.17 -1.23
CA THR A 269 13.58 -23.45 -1.94
C THR A 269 12.37 -23.71 -2.85
N ALA A 270 11.16 -23.38 -2.40
CA ALA A 270 9.94 -23.59 -3.17
C ALA A 270 9.83 -22.70 -4.42
N ALA A 271 10.48 -21.53 -4.43
CA ALA A 271 10.52 -20.65 -5.60
C ALA A 271 11.33 -21.25 -6.76
N GLY A 272 12.36 -22.05 -6.48
CA GLY A 272 13.21 -22.69 -7.48
C GLY A 272 13.74 -21.67 -8.50
N THR A 273 13.50 -21.91 -9.79
CA THR A 273 13.92 -21.02 -10.88
C THR A 273 13.34 -19.60 -10.83
N TYR A 274 12.34 -19.36 -9.96
CA TYR A 274 11.75 -18.03 -9.75
C TYR A 274 12.36 -17.28 -8.55
N LEU A 275 13.43 -17.81 -7.96
CA LEU A 275 14.15 -17.16 -6.86
C LEU A 275 14.55 -15.71 -7.19
N PRO A 276 15.06 -15.38 -8.40
CA PRO A 276 15.38 -13.99 -8.74
C PRO A 276 14.18 -13.03 -8.67
N GLN A 277 12.98 -13.50 -9.04
CA GLN A 277 11.74 -12.73 -8.91
C GLN A 277 11.31 -12.58 -7.45
N LEU A 278 11.41 -13.66 -6.66
CA LEU A 278 11.15 -13.63 -5.23
C LEU A 278 12.07 -12.61 -4.52
N CYS A 279 13.37 -12.64 -4.80
CA CYS A 279 14.37 -11.70 -4.28
C CYS A 279 14.10 -10.26 -4.71
N GLN A 280 13.70 -10.04 -5.97
CA GLN A 280 13.29 -8.72 -6.44
C GLN A 280 12.11 -8.18 -5.61
N GLY A 281 11.13 -9.03 -5.28
CA GLY A 281 10.01 -8.66 -4.40
C GLY A 281 10.48 -8.26 -3.00
N ALA A 282 11.40 -9.03 -2.43
CA ALA A 282 12.01 -8.73 -1.13
C ALA A 282 12.78 -7.39 -1.15
N ALA A 283 13.55 -7.13 -2.20
CA ALA A 283 14.28 -5.87 -2.38
C ALA A 283 13.34 -4.66 -2.47
N PHE A 284 12.19 -4.79 -3.15
CA PHE A 284 11.16 -3.74 -3.15
C PHE A 284 10.55 -3.50 -1.77
N ALA A 285 10.31 -4.54 -0.99
CA ALA A 285 9.83 -4.41 0.39
C ALA A 285 10.86 -3.68 1.27
N ALA A 286 12.14 -4.06 1.18
CA ALA A 286 13.23 -3.38 1.89
C ALA A 286 13.33 -1.91 1.49
N LYS A 287 13.32 -1.60 0.19
CA LYS A 287 13.33 -0.23 -0.32
C LYS A 287 12.16 0.59 0.19
N ALA A 288 10.96 0.02 0.20
CA ALA A 288 9.77 0.69 0.70
C ALA A 288 9.87 1.00 2.20
N ARG A 289 10.43 0.08 3.00
CA ARG A 289 10.62 0.26 4.43
C ARG A 289 11.70 1.29 4.76
N LEU A 290 12.83 1.26 4.05
CA LEU A 290 13.94 2.20 4.25
C LEU A 290 13.56 3.63 3.86
N ARG A 291 12.91 3.80 2.71
CA ARG A 291 12.41 5.13 2.29
C ARG A 291 11.42 5.73 3.29
N ALA A 292 10.65 4.87 3.96
CA ALA A 292 9.67 5.27 4.97
C ALA A 292 10.25 5.38 6.38
N GLU A 293 11.57 5.17 6.56
CA GLU A 293 12.25 5.19 7.86
C GLU A 293 11.59 4.26 8.89
N ASN A 294 11.11 3.09 8.43
CA ASN A 294 10.38 2.14 9.26
C ASN A 294 10.79 0.68 9.02
N LEU A 295 12.09 0.46 8.81
CA LEU A 295 12.68 -0.87 8.69
C LEU A 295 12.37 -1.72 9.92
N THR A 296 12.17 -3.02 9.69
CA THR A 296 11.75 -3.98 10.72
C THR A 296 12.67 -5.19 10.73
N ASN A 297 12.79 -5.86 11.88
CA ASN A 297 13.63 -7.05 12.02
C ASN A 297 13.20 -8.20 11.10
N HIS A 298 11.89 -8.34 10.80
CA HIS A 298 11.44 -9.40 9.88
C HIS A 298 11.73 -9.05 8.41
N THR A 299 11.75 -7.77 8.03
CA THR A 299 12.22 -7.34 6.71
C THR A 299 13.71 -7.66 6.55
N GLU A 300 14.52 -7.32 7.54
CA GLU A 300 15.96 -7.66 7.56
C GLU A 300 16.18 -9.17 7.44
N MET A 301 15.53 -9.96 8.30
CA MET A 301 15.62 -11.42 8.26
C MET A 301 15.21 -12.00 6.90
N ALA A 302 14.12 -11.50 6.30
CA ALA A 302 13.67 -11.99 5.00
C ALA A 302 14.67 -11.65 3.88
N CYS A 303 15.28 -10.45 3.87
CA CYS A 303 16.34 -10.12 2.93
C CYS A 303 17.58 -11.01 3.10
N GLN A 304 18.02 -11.26 4.32
CA GLN A 304 19.16 -12.14 4.60
C GLN A 304 18.91 -13.57 4.12
N VAL A 305 17.69 -14.09 4.27
CA VAL A 305 17.34 -15.46 3.88
C VAL A 305 17.08 -15.60 2.39
N LEU A 306 16.34 -14.66 1.79
CA LEU A 306 15.94 -14.75 0.38
C LEU A 306 17.07 -14.28 -0.54
N CYS A 307 17.67 -13.13 -0.22
CA CYS A 307 18.64 -12.46 -1.07
C CYS A 307 20.10 -12.69 -0.64
N GLY A 308 20.36 -13.29 0.53
CA GLY A 308 21.72 -13.49 1.04
C GLY A 308 22.43 -12.22 1.53
N ILE A 309 21.71 -11.09 1.63
CA ILE A 309 22.25 -9.75 1.92
C ILE A 309 21.34 -8.99 2.89
N SER A 310 21.83 -7.89 3.49
CA SER A 310 21.01 -7.05 4.38
C SER A 310 19.89 -6.33 3.63
N ALA A 311 18.86 -5.85 4.35
CA ALA A 311 17.79 -5.07 3.74
C ALA A 311 18.30 -3.75 3.14
N GLU A 312 19.30 -3.11 3.74
CA GLU A 312 19.94 -1.91 3.20
C GLU A 312 20.58 -2.18 1.85
N VAL A 313 21.37 -3.24 1.73
CA VAL A 313 22.01 -3.61 0.46
C VAL A 313 20.97 -3.99 -0.59
N ALA A 314 19.93 -4.75 -0.20
CA ALA A 314 18.82 -5.11 -1.08
C ALA A 314 18.10 -3.86 -1.62
N ALA A 315 17.89 -2.84 -0.78
CA ALA A 315 17.31 -1.57 -1.20
C ALA A 315 18.25 -0.76 -2.11
N GLU A 316 19.55 -0.74 -1.83
CA GLU A 316 20.56 -0.05 -2.66
C GLU A 316 20.63 -0.65 -4.08
N ILE A 317 20.50 -1.96 -4.22
CA ILE A 317 20.40 -2.63 -5.54
C ILE A 317 19.23 -2.07 -6.35
N THR A 318 18.10 -1.77 -5.69
CA THR A 318 16.97 -1.14 -6.37
C THR A 318 17.30 0.27 -6.85
N ASP A 319 18.09 1.04 -6.09
CA ASP A 319 18.51 2.39 -6.49
C ASP A 319 19.49 2.35 -7.66
N LYS A 320 20.50 1.48 -7.60
CA LYS A 320 21.46 1.26 -8.69
C LYS A 320 20.77 0.86 -9.99
N ALA A 321 19.74 0.01 -9.90
CA ALA A 321 18.97 -0.42 -11.07
C ALA A 321 18.20 0.73 -11.76
N LEU A 322 17.98 1.87 -11.09
CA LEU A 322 17.37 3.08 -11.66
C LEU A 322 18.35 3.94 -12.47
N GLU A 323 19.66 3.77 -12.27
CA GLU A 323 20.66 4.54 -13.00
C GLU A 323 20.50 4.34 -14.52
N ASN A 324 20.44 5.45 -15.26
CA ASN A 324 20.29 5.43 -16.72
C ASN A 324 19.09 4.57 -17.21
N LEU A 325 17.96 4.62 -16.50
CA LEU A 325 16.75 3.88 -16.88
C LEU A 325 16.05 4.53 -18.09
N PRO A 326 15.74 3.78 -19.16
CA PRO A 326 15.08 4.33 -20.34
C PRO A 326 13.55 4.35 -20.19
N TYR A 327 12.91 5.46 -20.58
CA TYR A 327 11.45 5.66 -20.45
C TYR A 327 10.68 5.59 -21.78
N ASN A 328 11.36 5.79 -22.92
CA ASN A 328 10.72 5.85 -24.25
C ASN A 328 10.92 4.55 -25.04
N GLN A 329 10.74 3.41 -24.37
CA GLN A 329 10.93 2.08 -24.95
C GLN A 329 9.58 1.37 -25.07
N ARG A 330 9.49 0.35 -25.95
CA ARG A 330 8.30 -0.50 -26.07
C ARG A 330 7.95 -1.21 -24.74
N LYS A 331 8.95 -1.48 -23.92
CA LYS A 331 8.83 -2.05 -22.58
C LYS A 331 8.84 -0.91 -21.56
N PRO A 332 7.89 -0.86 -20.59
CA PRO A 332 7.87 0.19 -19.58
C PRO A 332 9.15 0.22 -18.74
N ALA A 333 9.59 1.42 -18.35
CA ALA A 333 10.76 1.63 -17.50
C ALA A 333 10.70 0.78 -16.21
N TYR A 334 9.52 0.66 -15.61
CA TYR A 334 9.28 -0.17 -14.43
C TYR A 334 9.62 -1.65 -14.65
N GLU A 335 9.32 -2.20 -15.82
CA GLU A 335 9.66 -3.58 -16.13
C GLU A 335 11.17 -3.77 -16.35
N ILE A 336 11.80 -2.79 -17.00
CA ILE A 336 13.26 -2.79 -17.17
C ILE A 336 13.95 -2.73 -15.80
N TRP A 337 13.44 -1.89 -14.89
CA TRP A 337 13.92 -1.78 -13.53
C TRP A 337 13.82 -3.10 -12.77
N ARG A 338 12.65 -3.76 -12.82
CA ARG A 338 12.45 -5.10 -12.23
C ARG A 338 13.41 -6.13 -12.81
N GLN A 339 13.58 -6.17 -14.13
CA GLN A 339 14.47 -7.13 -14.78
C GLN A 339 15.94 -6.92 -14.44
N ARG A 340 16.39 -5.66 -14.28
CA ARG A 340 17.75 -5.37 -13.82
C ARG A 340 18.00 -5.92 -12.40
N ILE A 341 17.03 -5.77 -11.50
CA ILE A 341 17.12 -6.32 -10.14
C ILE A 341 17.11 -7.86 -10.18
N GLN A 342 16.23 -8.47 -10.97
CA GLN A 342 16.18 -9.92 -11.13
C GLN A 342 17.50 -10.47 -11.69
N ALA A 343 18.09 -9.79 -12.70
CA ALA A 343 19.36 -10.19 -13.28
C ALA A 343 20.51 -10.18 -12.25
N HIS A 344 20.51 -9.22 -11.32
CA HIS A 344 21.48 -9.18 -10.23
C HIS A 344 21.42 -10.46 -9.37
N PHE A 345 20.22 -10.84 -8.91
CA PHE A 345 20.05 -12.03 -8.06
C PHE A 345 20.23 -13.36 -8.81
N ALA A 346 20.01 -13.38 -10.13
CA ALA A 346 20.28 -14.57 -10.94
C ALA A 346 21.79 -14.88 -11.08
N ILE A 347 22.64 -13.85 -11.08
CA ILE A 347 24.10 -14.01 -11.17
C ILE A 347 24.68 -14.51 -9.84
N GLU A 348 24.21 -13.98 -8.71
CA GLU A 348 24.65 -14.44 -7.39
C GLU A 348 24.25 -15.89 -7.12
N GLU A 349 23.06 -16.32 -7.54
CA GLU A 349 22.64 -17.72 -7.47
C GLU A 349 23.63 -18.65 -8.22
N LEU A 350 24.14 -18.21 -9.37
CA LEU A 350 25.17 -18.97 -10.08
C LEU A 350 26.47 -19.02 -9.25
N ILE A 351 26.92 -17.90 -8.71
CA ILE A 351 28.19 -17.83 -7.95
C ILE A 351 28.15 -18.67 -6.65
N VAL A 352 27.01 -18.75 -5.97
CA VAL A 352 26.87 -19.52 -4.71
C VAL A 352 26.79 -21.04 -4.95
N ASN A 353 26.38 -21.45 -6.15
CA ASN A 353 26.25 -22.86 -6.53
C ASN A 353 27.50 -23.46 -7.21
N TYR A 354 28.57 -22.66 -7.40
CA TYR A 354 29.92 -23.10 -7.82
C TYR A 354 30.89 -22.92 -6.66
#